data_AF-A0A098ECR6-F1
#
_entry.id   AF-A0A098ECR6-F1
#
_cell.length_a   1.000
_cell.length_b   1.000
_cell.length_c   1.000
_cell.angle_alpha   90.00
_cell.angle_beta   90.00
_cell.angle_gamma   90.00
#
_symmetry.space_group_name_H-M   'P 1'
#
loop_
_entity.id
_entity.type
_entity.pdbx_description
1 polymer ?
#
loop_
_entity_poly.entity_id
_entity_poly.type
_entity_poly.pdbx_seq_one_letter_code
_entity_poly.pdbx_strand_id
1 'polypeptide(L)'
;MKIFSNMSFSLMGFLYIIIAGALCYILPIPEIVKGFLALPGFLIIPYLIGNIFTPLNLFEDNVWQSKISRGIISWMLGLILLVVSAIIFVKIFPIIYYMLFILVIIAVKILTRRNHPIGNQAKILKLIKTNYTEIIILVLIISFPLILIKGISTFPLNYMVDPFHFSISAHQVMNHSLITQGFGYFPFIEIIVGIMSIIYNINPFTLFWTGAFFSYSALPVGTYLLVYQLSKNKKFSLIASLLAIFPAYYKATWAMVLNTLFLKFGYILSFPLQYL
;
A
#
# COMPACT_ATOMS: atom_id res chain seq x y z
N MET A 1 2.77 -18.14 24.44
CA MET A 1 2.94 -17.44 23.14
C MET A 1 3.99 -18.14 22.23
N LYS A 2 3.97 -19.48 22.12
CA LYS A 2 4.92 -20.29 21.29
C LYS A 2 4.43 -20.59 19.86
N ILE A 3 3.15 -20.34 19.56
CA ILE A 3 2.52 -20.74 18.28
C ILE A 3 3.02 -19.87 17.10
N PHE A 4 3.40 -18.61 17.35
CA PHE A 4 3.84 -17.69 16.30
C PHE A 4 5.34 -17.77 15.95
N SER A 5 6.15 -18.55 16.67
CA SER A 5 7.61 -18.58 16.43
C SER A 5 8.02 -19.36 15.17
N ASN A 6 7.12 -20.19 14.62
CA ASN A 6 7.42 -21.09 13.51
C ASN A 6 6.71 -20.72 12.19
N MET A 7 5.94 -19.62 12.15
CA MET A 7 5.24 -19.21 10.93
C MET A 7 6.13 -18.37 10.03
N SER A 8 6.17 -18.69 8.73
CA SER A 8 6.84 -17.85 7.74
C SER A 8 6.05 -16.57 7.47
N PHE A 9 6.72 -15.49 7.05
CA PHE A 9 6.03 -14.24 6.65
C PHE A 9 4.99 -14.46 5.55
N SER A 10 5.26 -15.38 4.61
CA SER A 10 4.31 -15.76 3.56
C SER A 10 3.05 -16.43 4.12
N LEU A 11 3.21 -17.31 5.12
CA LEU A 11 2.07 -17.93 5.80
C LEU A 11 1.26 -16.89 6.59
N MET A 12 1.92 -15.99 7.32
CA MET A 12 1.22 -14.91 8.05
C MET A 12 0.43 -14.01 7.11
N GLY A 13 1.04 -13.60 5.98
CA GLY A 13 0.35 -12.79 4.97
C GLY A 13 -0.81 -13.53 4.32
N PHE A 14 -0.65 -14.82 4.00
CA PHE A 14 -1.72 -15.63 3.44
C PHE A 14 -2.89 -15.79 4.43
N LEU A 15 -2.59 -16.12 5.70
CA LEU A 15 -3.60 -16.23 6.74
C LEU A 15 -4.32 -14.89 6.97
N TYR A 16 -3.61 -13.76 6.91
CA TYR A 16 -4.23 -12.44 6.97
C TYR A 16 -5.27 -12.26 5.87
N ILE A 17 -4.92 -12.57 4.62
CA ILE A 17 -5.86 -12.44 3.47
C ILE A 17 -7.10 -13.29 3.70
N ILE A 18 -6.94 -14.56 4.10
CA ILE A 18 -8.07 -15.48 4.30
C ILE A 18 -8.94 -15.04 5.48
N ILE A 19 -8.33 -14.71 6.63
CA ILE A 19 -9.07 -14.35 7.84
C ILE A 19 -9.77 -13.00 7.66
N ALA A 20 -9.04 -11.96 7.25
CA ALA A 20 -9.61 -10.63 7.09
C ALA A 20 -10.65 -10.60 5.95
N GLY A 21 -10.38 -11.30 4.84
CA GLY A 21 -11.36 -11.46 3.76
C GLY A 21 -12.64 -12.15 4.24
N ALA A 22 -12.52 -13.31 4.89
CA ALA A 22 -13.67 -14.04 5.43
C ALA A 22 -14.47 -13.22 6.45
N LEU A 23 -13.80 -12.47 7.33
CA LEU A 23 -14.46 -11.58 8.28
C LEU A 23 -15.32 -10.51 7.57
N CYS A 24 -14.85 -9.94 6.46
CA CYS A 24 -15.61 -8.95 5.69
C CYS A 24 -16.85 -9.54 4.95
N TYR A 25 -16.90 -10.86 4.76
CA TYR A 25 -18.05 -11.56 4.21
C TYR A 25 -19.06 -11.98 5.29
N ILE A 26 -18.57 -12.41 6.45
CA ILE A 26 -19.40 -13.02 7.50
C ILE A 26 -19.97 -11.96 8.45
N LEU A 27 -19.15 -10.98 8.84
CA LEU A 27 -19.53 -9.98 9.83
C LEU A 27 -20.04 -8.70 9.15
N PRO A 28 -21.01 -8.00 9.75
CA PRO A 28 -21.50 -6.70 9.27
C PRO A 28 -20.49 -5.58 9.59
N ILE A 29 -19.27 -5.70 9.06
CA ILE A 29 -18.20 -4.70 9.25
C ILE A 29 -18.55 -3.46 8.44
N PRO A 30 -18.49 -2.25 9.03
CA PRO A 30 -18.70 -1.01 8.29
C PRO A 30 -17.78 -0.91 7.07
N GLU A 31 -18.30 -0.42 5.97
CA GLU A 31 -17.63 -0.38 4.67
C GLU A 31 -16.24 0.28 4.72
N ILE A 32 -16.12 1.40 5.44
CA ILE A 32 -14.85 2.12 5.63
C ILE A 32 -13.82 1.25 6.39
N VAL A 33 -14.27 0.48 7.38
CA VAL A 33 -13.38 -0.41 8.16
C VAL A 33 -12.86 -1.53 7.27
N LYS A 34 -13.70 -2.10 6.39
CA LYS A 34 -13.25 -3.05 5.37
C LYS A 34 -12.15 -2.45 4.49
N GLY A 35 -12.27 -1.17 4.14
CA GLY A 35 -11.27 -0.45 3.33
C GLY A 35 -9.90 -0.41 4.01
N PHE A 36 -9.87 -0.09 5.30
CA PHE A 36 -8.62 -0.14 6.07
C PHE A 36 -8.07 -1.56 6.26
N LEU A 37 -8.95 -2.56 6.45
CA LEU A 37 -8.54 -3.98 6.49
C LEU A 37 -8.00 -4.47 5.14
N ALA A 38 -8.44 -3.88 4.03
CA ALA A 38 -7.94 -4.22 2.71
C ALA A 38 -6.54 -3.63 2.45
N LEU A 39 -6.15 -2.48 3.03
CA LEU A 39 -4.89 -1.81 2.67
C LEU A 39 -3.62 -2.68 2.70
N PRO A 40 -3.39 -3.54 3.71
CA PRO A 40 -2.23 -4.42 3.71
C PRO A 40 -2.20 -5.39 2.50
N GLY A 41 -3.34 -5.72 1.91
CA GLY A 41 -3.43 -6.59 0.74
C GLY A 41 -2.73 -6.04 -0.50
N PHE A 42 -2.61 -4.71 -0.66
CA PHE A 42 -1.82 -4.09 -1.73
C PHE A 42 -0.34 -4.48 -1.68
N LEU A 43 0.19 -4.77 -0.49
CA LEU A 43 1.56 -5.28 -0.31
C LEU A 43 1.58 -6.81 -0.32
N ILE A 44 0.66 -7.45 0.41
CA ILE A 44 0.73 -8.88 0.67
C ILE A 44 0.44 -9.67 -0.60
N ILE A 45 -0.63 -9.36 -1.36
CA ILE A 45 -1.05 -10.17 -2.50
C ILE A 45 0.03 -10.21 -3.60
N PRO A 46 0.52 -9.08 -4.13
CA PRO A 46 1.56 -9.12 -5.15
C PRO A 46 2.84 -9.79 -4.61
N TYR A 47 3.22 -9.52 -3.36
CA TYR A 47 4.37 -10.18 -2.76
C TYR A 47 4.24 -11.71 -2.74
N LEU A 48 3.08 -12.24 -2.31
CA LEU A 48 2.86 -13.70 -2.26
C LEU A 48 2.95 -14.32 -3.64
N ILE A 49 2.36 -13.66 -4.65
CA ILE A 49 2.39 -14.12 -6.03
C ILE A 49 3.83 -14.12 -6.56
N GLY A 50 4.56 -13.01 -6.47
CA GLY A 50 5.92 -12.97 -7.03
C GLY A 50 6.92 -13.79 -6.23
N ASN A 51 6.71 -14.01 -4.94
CA ASN A 51 7.50 -14.96 -4.15
C ASN A 51 7.27 -16.42 -4.60
N ILE A 52 6.23 -16.72 -5.39
CA ILE A 52 6.12 -18.00 -6.10
C ILE A 52 7.25 -18.15 -7.13
N PHE A 53 7.63 -17.08 -7.80
CA PHE A 53 8.52 -17.10 -8.97
C PHE A 53 9.90 -16.51 -8.73
N THR A 54 10.13 -15.83 -7.60
CA THR A 54 11.41 -15.18 -7.30
C THR A 54 12.49 -16.23 -6.98
N PRO A 55 13.59 -16.31 -7.76
CA PRO A 55 14.68 -17.25 -7.51
C PRO A 55 15.33 -17.03 -6.14
N LEU A 56 15.76 -18.10 -5.49
CA LEU A 56 16.38 -18.05 -4.17
C LEU A 56 17.80 -17.44 -4.17
N ASN A 57 18.49 -17.47 -5.31
CA ASN A 57 19.94 -17.30 -5.39
C ASN A 57 20.40 -15.93 -5.90
N LEU A 58 19.48 -14.97 -6.11
CA LEU A 58 19.83 -13.68 -6.75
C LEU A 58 20.56 -12.68 -5.85
N PHE A 59 20.67 -12.91 -4.53
CA PHE A 59 21.20 -11.92 -3.59
C PHE A 59 22.01 -12.56 -2.46
N GLU A 60 23.28 -12.90 -2.74
CA GLU A 60 24.16 -13.58 -1.77
C GLU A 60 24.98 -12.61 -0.89
N ASP A 61 25.19 -11.35 -1.30
CA ASP A 61 26.29 -10.57 -0.71
C ASP A 61 25.95 -9.67 0.49
N ASN A 62 24.67 -9.52 0.89
CA ASN A 62 24.34 -8.71 2.08
C ASN A 62 22.96 -9.02 2.72
N VAL A 63 22.92 -9.73 3.85
CA VAL A 63 21.73 -10.44 4.38
C VAL A 63 20.49 -9.57 4.65
N TRP A 64 20.62 -8.30 5.00
CA TRP A 64 19.48 -7.42 5.33
C TRP A 64 18.97 -6.63 4.14
N GLN A 65 19.87 -5.99 3.38
CA GLN A 65 19.51 -5.34 2.12
C GLN A 65 19.00 -6.37 1.11
N SER A 66 19.58 -7.58 1.05
CA SER A 66 19.10 -8.65 0.19
C SER A 66 17.66 -9.07 0.47
N LYS A 67 17.23 -9.07 1.75
CA LYS A 67 15.86 -9.43 2.13
C LYS A 67 14.83 -8.37 1.74
N ILE A 68 15.12 -7.09 1.97
CA ILE A 68 14.23 -5.99 1.58
C ILE A 68 14.15 -5.90 0.06
N SER A 69 15.29 -5.92 -0.64
CA SER A 69 15.36 -5.92 -2.10
C SER A 69 14.61 -7.10 -2.69
N ARG A 70 14.78 -8.31 -2.12
CA ARG A 70 14.01 -9.49 -2.52
C ARG A 70 12.50 -9.29 -2.32
N GLY A 71 12.09 -8.71 -1.20
CA GLY A 71 10.68 -8.40 -0.94
C GLY A 71 10.08 -7.47 -1.98
N ILE A 72 10.80 -6.40 -2.32
CA ILE A 72 10.39 -5.43 -3.37
C ILE A 72 10.32 -6.11 -4.73
N ILE A 73 11.33 -6.91 -5.10
CA ILE A 73 11.36 -7.63 -6.38
C ILE A 73 10.23 -8.64 -6.47
N SER A 74 9.97 -9.41 -5.40
CA SER A 74 8.82 -10.30 -5.33
C SER A 74 7.51 -9.52 -5.46
N TRP A 75 7.38 -8.36 -4.83
CA TRP A 75 6.20 -7.52 -4.97
C TRP A 75 6.00 -7.02 -6.41
N MET A 76 7.05 -6.49 -7.05
CA MET A 76 7.01 -6.00 -8.44
C MET A 76 6.70 -7.13 -9.43
N LEU A 77 7.40 -8.26 -9.31
CA LEU A 77 7.19 -9.43 -10.16
C LEU A 77 5.77 -9.96 -10.02
N GLY A 78 5.27 -10.05 -8.78
CA GLY A 78 3.92 -10.52 -8.55
C GLY A 78 2.85 -9.56 -9.05
N LEU A 79 3.09 -8.24 -9.01
CA LEU A 79 2.20 -7.25 -9.59
C LEU A 79 2.09 -7.43 -11.11
N ILE A 80 3.22 -7.57 -11.80
CA ILE A 80 3.28 -7.83 -13.24
C ILE A 80 2.54 -9.14 -13.57
N LEU A 81 2.88 -10.23 -12.87
CA LEU A 81 2.29 -11.54 -13.11
C LEU A 81 0.78 -11.54 -12.84
N LEU A 82 0.33 -10.91 -11.76
CA LEU A 82 -1.09 -10.78 -11.42
C LEU A 82 -1.83 -10.06 -12.55
N VAL A 83 -1.33 -8.91 -13.00
CA VAL A 83 -2.04 -8.11 -14.00
C VAL A 83 -2.05 -8.81 -15.37
N VAL A 84 -0.90 -9.30 -15.83
CA VAL A 84 -0.79 -9.98 -17.14
C VAL A 84 -1.62 -11.26 -17.17
N SER A 85 -1.56 -12.06 -16.11
CA SER A 85 -2.36 -13.29 -16.05
C SER A 85 -3.85 -12.98 -15.92
N ALA A 86 -4.26 -11.96 -15.16
CA ALA A 86 -5.67 -11.54 -15.13
C ALA A 86 -6.18 -11.16 -16.53
N ILE A 87 -5.43 -10.37 -17.31
CA ILE A 87 -5.80 -10.00 -18.68
C ILE A 87 -6.01 -11.22 -19.58
N ILE A 88 -5.21 -12.27 -19.41
CA ILE A 88 -5.32 -13.51 -20.19
C ILE A 88 -6.50 -14.36 -19.71
N PHE A 89 -6.58 -14.64 -18.40
CA PHE A 89 -7.50 -15.62 -17.84
C PHE A 89 -8.94 -15.13 -17.72
N VAL A 90 -9.14 -13.83 -17.55
CA VAL A 90 -10.48 -13.21 -17.45
C VAL A 90 -11.28 -13.37 -18.76
N LYS A 91 -10.60 -13.60 -19.90
CA LYS A 91 -11.24 -13.95 -21.18
C LYS A 91 -11.82 -15.36 -21.20
N ILE A 92 -11.36 -16.23 -20.30
CA ILE A 92 -11.68 -17.66 -20.28
C ILE A 92 -12.72 -17.94 -19.19
N PHE A 93 -12.57 -17.32 -18.02
CA PHE A 93 -13.49 -17.48 -16.90
C PHE A 93 -13.60 -16.21 -16.05
N PRO A 94 -14.70 -16.06 -15.28
CA PRO A 94 -14.88 -14.92 -14.38
C PRO A 94 -13.72 -14.70 -13.41
N ILE A 95 -13.45 -13.43 -13.08
CA ILE A 95 -12.34 -12.99 -12.22
C ILE A 95 -12.33 -13.66 -10.83
N ILE A 96 -13.50 -14.05 -10.31
CA ILE A 96 -13.60 -14.74 -9.02
C ILE A 96 -12.93 -16.11 -9.05
N TYR A 97 -13.06 -16.86 -10.15
CA TYR A 97 -12.42 -18.17 -10.30
C TYR A 97 -10.90 -18.03 -10.49
N TYR A 98 -10.46 -16.99 -11.20
CA TYR A 98 -9.06 -16.63 -11.30
C TYR A 98 -8.43 -16.34 -9.94
N MET A 99 -9.12 -15.56 -9.11
CA MET A 99 -8.68 -15.24 -7.76
C MET A 99 -8.60 -16.49 -6.89
N LEU A 100 -9.63 -17.36 -6.91
CA LEU A 100 -9.62 -18.62 -6.17
C LEU A 100 -8.46 -19.52 -6.61
N PHE A 101 -8.21 -19.62 -7.92
CA PHE A 101 -7.09 -20.37 -8.48
C PHE A 101 -5.74 -19.88 -7.94
N ILE A 102 -5.50 -18.57 -7.91
CA ILE A 102 -4.28 -17.98 -7.34
C ILE A 102 -4.14 -18.31 -5.85
N LEU A 103 -5.22 -18.15 -5.08
CA LEU A 103 -5.19 -18.46 -3.65
C LEU A 103 -4.84 -19.93 -3.40
N VAL A 104 -5.34 -20.85 -4.23
CA VAL A 104 -4.99 -22.28 -4.18
C VAL A 104 -3.51 -22.50 -4.50
N ILE A 105 -2.97 -21.87 -5.56
CA ILE A 105 -1.54 -21.99 -5.89
C ILE A 105 -0.66 -21.50 -4.73
N ILE A 106 -1.00 -20.34 -4.15
CA ILE A 106 -0.28 -19.77 -3.00
C ILE A 106 -0.35 -20.75 -1.81
N ALA A 107 -1.52 -21.31 -1.52
CA ALA A 107 -1.71 -22.28 -0.44
C ALA A 107 -0.85 -23.53 -0.66
N VAL A 108 -0.90 -24.15 -1.84
CA VAL A 108 -0.10 -25.33 -2.18
C VAL A 108 1.39 -25.04 -2.02
N LYS A 109 1.88 -23.90 -2.53
CA LYS A 109 3.30 -23.54 -2.38
C LYS A 109 3.69 -23.36 -0.91
N ILE A 110 2.85 -22.72 -0.10
CA ILE A 110 3.15 -22.51 1.32
C ILE A 110 3.14 -23.86 2.06
N LEU A 111 2.18 -24.74 1.78
CA LEU A 111 2.05 -26.05 2.44
C LEU A 111 3.18 -27.03 2.05
N THR A 112 3.67 -26.96 0.81
CA THR A 112 4.76 -27.82 0.32
C THR A 112 6.15 -27.38 0.78
N ARG A 113 6.30 -26.15 1.26
CA ARG A 113 7.59 -25.64 1.74
C ARG A 113 7.81 -26.08 3.19
N ARG A 114 8.85 -26.90 3.44
CA ARG A 114 9.29 -27.21 4.82
C ARG A 114 9.60 -25.90 5.55
N ASN A 115 8.88 -25.65 6.64
CA ASN A 115 9.06 -24.45 7.46
C ASN A 115 10.47 -24.41 8.03
N HIS A 116 11.30 -23.47 7.55
CA HIS A 116 12.45 -23.04 8.32
C HIS A 116 11.93 -22.14 9.46
N PRO A 117 12.12 -22.51 10.73
CA PRO A 117 11.68 -21.69 11.84
C PRO A 117 12.37 -20.33 11.78
N ILE A 118 11.58 -19.26 11.89
CA ILE A 118 12.10 -17.89 11.98
C ILE A 118 12.58 -17.68 13.42
N GLY A 119 13.79 -18.12 13.72
CA GLY A 119 14.47 -17.74 14.94
C GLY A 119 14.95 -16.29 14.83
N ASN A 120 14.14 -15.30 15.24
CA ASN A 120 14.64 -13.97 15.71
C ASN A 120 13.57 -12.94 16.16
N GLN A 121 12.50 -13.34 16.86
CA GLN A 121 11.59 -12.37 17.48
C GLN A 121 12.31 -11.39 18.44
N ALA A 122 13.33 -11.87 19.16
CA ALA A 122 14.16 -11.04 20.04
C ALA A 122 14.98 -9.96 19.29
N LYS A 123 15.39 -10.20 18.03
CA LYS A 123 16.09 -9.19 17.21
C LYS A 123 15.15 -8.09 16.73
N ILE A 124 13.90 -8.41 16.40
CA ILE A 124 12.91 -7.41 15.96
C ILE A 124 12.57 -6.46 17.12
N LEU A 125 12.32 -7.02 18.31
CA LEU A 125 12.07 -6.25 19.53
C LEU A 125 13.26 -5.38 19.92
N LYS A 126 14.49 -5.90 19.77
CA LYS A 126 15.72 -5.12 19.98
C LYS A 126 15.83 -3.97 18.97
N LEU A 127 15.55 -4.22 17.69
CA LEU A 127 15.53 -3.24 16.60
C LEU A 127 14.54 -2.09 16.86
N ILE A 128 13.31 -2.42 17.30
CA ILE A 128 12.28 -1.45 17.66
C ILE A 128 12.76 -0.55 18.81
N LYS A 129 13.39 -1.16 19.82
CA LYS A 129 13.88 -0.44 21.00
C LYS A 129 15.06 0.49 20.68
N THR A 130 15.95 0.11 19.75
CA THR A 130 17.09 0.94 19.31
C THR A 130 16.73 2.06 18.35
N ASN A 131 15.65 1.92 17.57
CA ASN A 131 15.30 2.87 16.49
C ASN A 131 13.95 3.57 16.74
N TYR A 132 13.58 3.78 18.00
CA TYR A 132 12.24 4.29 18.35
C TYR A 132 12.00 5.70 17.80
N THR A 133 13.03 6.54 17.72
CA THR A 133 12.96 7.90 17.15
C THR A 133 12.66 7.85 15.66
N GLU A 134 13.30 6.95 14.91
CA GLU A 134 12.99 6.73 13.50
C GLU A 134 11.59 6.16 13.29
N ILE A 135 11.14 5.27 14.19
CA ILE A 135 9.77 4.73 14.16
C ILE A 135 8.75 5.84 14.45
N ILE A 136 9.01 6.72 15.41
CA ILE A 136 8.13 7.87 15.69
C ILE A 136 8.08 8.82 14.49
N ILE A 137 9.22 9.10 13.83
CA ILE A 137 9.23 9.93 12.63
C ILE A 137 8.48 9.24 11.49
N LEU A 138 8.63 7.92 11.31
CA LEU A 138 7.83 7.14 10.36
C LEU A 138 6.33 7.18 10.69
N VAL A 139 5.96 7.05 11.97
CA VAL A 139 4.57 7.15 12.41
C VAL A 139 4.02 8.55 12.15
N LEU A 140 4.80 9.61 12.39
CA LEU A 140 4.42 10.98 12.06
C LEU A 140 4.30 11.18 10.55
N ILE A 141 5.22 10.63 9.76
CA ILE A 141 5.17 10.60 8.30
C ILE A 141 3.90 9.89 7.79
N ILE A 142 3.45 8.83 8.47
CA ILE A 142 2.25 8.06 8.12
C ILE A 142 0.97 8.75 8.59
N SER A 143 0.98 9.36 9.78
CA SER A 143 -0.21 9.96 10.42
C SER A 143 -0.48 11.41 10.02
N PHE A 144 0.53 12.16 9.61
CA PHE A 144 0.36 13.56 9.17
C PHE A 144 -0.44 13.69 7.85
N PRO A 145 -0.23 12.85 6.81
CA PRO A 145 -1.10 12.82 5.64
C PRO A 145 -2.54 12.42 5.98
N LEU A 146 -2.74 11.50 6.94
CA LEU A 146 -4.07 11.10 7.43
C LEU A 146 -4.86 12.31 7.97
N ILE A 147 -4.20 13.23 8.69
CA ILE A 147 -4.79 14.45 9.23
C ILE A 147 -5.10 15.47 8.11
N LEU A 148 -4.18 15.64 7.16
CA LEU A 148 -4.34 16.58 6.04
C LEU A 148 -5.46 16.16 5.07
N ILE A 149 -5.60 14.86 4.78
CA ILE A 149 -6.65 14.34 3.90
C ILE A 149 -8.03 14.48 4.54
N LYS A 150 -8.15 14.20 5.85
CA LYS A 150 -9.44 14.31 6.56
C LYS A 150 -9.96 15.74 6.68
N GLY A 151 -9.08 16.74 6.69
CA GLY A 151 -9.49 18.14 6.77
C GLY A 151 -10.13 18.68 5.48
N ILE A 152 -9.98 17.98 4.35
CA ILE A 152 -10.25 18.56 3.01
C ILE A 152 -11.03 17.60 2.09
N SER A 153 -10.89 16.29 2.27
CA SER A 153 -11.63 15.28 1.50
C SER A 153 -12.67 14.62 2.39
N THR A 154 -13.88 15.18 2.39
CA THR A 154 -15.03 14.48 2.98
C THR A 154 -15.28 13.20 2.19
N PHE A 155 -15.22 12.06 2.87
CA PHE A 155 -15.70 10.81 2.28
C PHE A 155 -17.17 10.96 1.89
N PRO A 156 -17.62 10.46 0.72
CA PRO A 156 -16.87 9.87 -0.38
C PRO A 156 -16.64 10.83 -1.58
N LEU A 157 -16.85 12.14 -1.47
CA LEU A 157 -17.30 12.94 -2.63
C LEU A 157 -16.24 13.75 -3.39
N ASN A 158 -14.97 13.75 -3.00
CA ASN A 158 -13.94 14.49 -3.76
C ASN A 158 -13.21 13.59 -4.77
N TYR A 159 -13.97 12.86 -5.60
CA TYR A 159 -13.39 12.13 -6.72
C TYR A 159 -13.02 13.10 -7.83
N MET A 160 -11.72 13.23 -8.07
CA MET A 160 -11.26 13.71 -9.37
C MET A 160 -11.70 12.75 -10.48
N VAL A 161 -11.60 13.18 -11.74
CA VAL A 161 -11.98 12.39 -12.91
C VAL A 161 -11.32 11.00 -12.89
N ASP A 162 -10.02 10.92 -12.65
CA ASP A 162 -9.30 9.63 -12.72
C ASP A 162 -9.74 8.60 -11.67
N PRO A 163 -9.78 8.91 -10.35
CA PRO A 163 -10.18 7.90 -9.37
C PRO A 163 -11.64 7.45 -9.52
N PHE A 164 -12.52 8.29 -10.07
CA PHE A 164 -13.89 7.90 -10.41
C PHE A 164 -13.90 6.86 -11.54
N HIS A 165 -13.17 7.13 -12.63
CA HIS A 165 -13.06 6.20 -13.75
C HIS A 165 -12.42 4.88 -13.34
N PHE A 166 -11.32 4.91 -12.58
CA PHE A 166 -10.71 3.67 -12.11
C PHE A 166 -11.63 2.88 -11.17
N SER A 167 -12.47 3.55 -10.38
CA SER A 167 -13.47 2.88 -9.53
C SER A 167 -14.54 2.19 -10.37
N ILE A 168 -15.04 2.83 -11.43
CA ILE A 168 -15.99 2.23 -12.37
C ILE A 168 -15.36 1.03 -13.09
N SER A 169 -14.14 1.18 -13.60
CA SER A 169 -13.45 0.09 -14.29
C SER A 169 -13.14 -1.08 -13.35
N ALA A 170 -12.75 -0.82 -12.09
CA ALA A 170 -12.60 -1.87 -11.08
C ALA A 170 -13.94 -2.59 -10.79
N HIS A 171 -15.06 -1.85 -10.80
CA HIS A 171 -16.39 -2.44 -10.68
C HIS A 171 -16.75 -3.34 -11.87
N GLN A 172 -16.37 -2.95 -13.09
CA GLN A 172 -16.52 -3.77 -14.29
C GLN A 172 -15.66 -5.04 -14.25
N VAL A 173 -14.42 -4.95 -13.75
CA VAL A 173 -13.58 -6.12 -13.50
C VAL A 173 -14.28 -7.06 -12.53
N MET A 174 -14.76 -6.54 -11.40
CA MET A 174 -15.39 -7.33 -10.34
C MET A 174 -16.67 -8.06 -10.79
N ASN A 175 -17.61 -7.34 -11.40
CA ASN A 175 -18.95 -7.84 -11.66
C ASN A 175 -19.14 -8.45 -13.04
N HIS A 176 -18.37 -7.95 -14.03
CA HIS A 176 -18.53 -8.35 -15.42
C HIS A 176 -17.29 -9.04 -15.96
N SER A 177 -16.22 -9.18 -15.17
CA SER A 177 -14.96 -9.74 -15.66
C SER A 177 -14.49 -9.01 -16.92
N LEU A 178 -14.72 -7.69 -16.96
CA LEU A 178 -14.39 -6.84 -18.09
C LEU A 178 -13.27 -5.90 -17.67
N ILE A 179 -12.11 -6.07 -18.30
CA ILE A 179 -10.95 -5.20 -18.09
C ILE A 179 -11.02 -4.10 -19.14
N THR A 180 -11.50 -2.93 -18.73
CA THR A 180 -11.51 -1.73 -19.57
C THR A 180 -10.24 -0.93 -19.36
N GLN A 181 -9.65 -0.45 -20.45
CA GLN A 181 -8.49 0.43 -20.39
C GLN A 181 -8.99 1.87 -20.19
N GLY A 182 -8.88 2.42 -18.98
CA GLY A 182 -9.22 3.82 -18.74
C GLY A 182 -8.18 4.75 -19.37
N PHE A 183 -8.58 5.65 -20.27
CA PHE A 183 -7.78 6.80 -20.75
C PHE A 183 -6.32 6.53 -21.17
N GLY A 184 -6.04 5.35 -21.71
CA GLY A 184 -4.69 4.97 -22.15
C GLY A 184 -3.75 4.51 -21.02
N TYR A 185 -4.21 4.43 -19.76
CA TYR A 185 -3.46 3.82 -18.68
C TYR A 185 -3.40 2.30 -18.82
N PHE A 186 -2.32 1.68 -18.35
CA PHE A 186 -2.29 0.22 -18.23
C PHE A 186 -3.22 -0.20 -17.07
N PRO A 187 -4.10 -1.20 -17.23
CA PRO A 187 -5.25 -1.43 -16.34
C PRO A 187 -4.86 -2.11 -14.99
N PHE A 188 -3.69 -1.80 -14.45
CA PHE A 188 -3.17 -2.47 -13.26
C PHE A 188 -3.93 -2.09 -11.99
N ILE A 189 -4.33 -0.82 -11.85
CA ILE A 189 -5.00 -0.34 -10.65
C ILE A 189 -6.40 -0.93 -10.58
N GLU A 190 -7.10 -0.93 -11.71
CA GLU A 190 -8.46 -1.44 -11.89
C GLU A 190 -8.52 -2.93 -11.55
N ILE A 191 -7.55 -3.72 -12.05
CA ILE A 191 -7.44 -5.15 -11.75
C ILE A 191 -7.14 -5.40 -10.28
N ILE A 192 -6.14 -4.72 -9.71
CA ILE A 192 -5.76 -4.92 -8.31
C ILE A 192 -6.90 -4.50 -7.37
N VAL A 193 -7.50 -3.34 -7.60
CA VAL A 193 -8.65 -2.86 -6.82
C VAL A 193 -9.84 -3.81 -6.98
N GLY A 194 -10.12 -4.30 -8.19
CA GLY A 194 -11.18 -5.29 -8.43
C GLY A 194 -10.94 -6.58 -7.63
N ILE A 195 -9.74 -7.15 -7.69
CA ILE A 195 -9.37 -8.36 -6.93
C ILE A 195 -9.50 -8.12 -5.42
N MET A 196 -8.98 -7.00 -4.93
CA MET A 196 -9.09 -6.61 -3.53
C MET A 196 -10.56 -6.41 -3.10
N SER A 197 -11.38 -5.83 -3.97
CA SER A 197 -12.81 -5.61 -3.74
C SER A 197 -13.56 -6.94 -3.57
N ILE A 198 -13.19 -7.94 -4.36
CA ILE A 198 -13.70 -9.31 -4.22
C ILE A 198 -13.24 -9.91 -2.89
N ILE A 199 -11.93 -9.97 -2.63
CA ILE A 199 -11.38 -10.64 -1.43
C ILE A 199 -11.98 -10.09 -0.13
N TYR A 200 -12.12 -8.76 -0.04
CA TYR A 200 -12.55 -8.08 1.18
C TYR A 200 -14.03 -7.65 1.13
N ASN A 201 -14.80 -8.11 0.15
CA ASN A 201 -16.22 -7.77 -0.03
C ASN A 201 -16.50 -6.27 0.20
N ILE A 202 -15.78 -5.44 -0.55
CA ILE A 202 -15.79 -3.99 -0.42
C ILE A 202 -16.03 -3.34 -1.77
N ASN A 203 -16.74 -2.23 -1.77
CA ASN A 203 -16.96 -1.39 -2.92
C ASN A 203 -15.62 -0.76 -3.40
N PRO A 204 -15.30 -0.84 -4.70
CA PRO A 204 -14.10 -0.22 -5.27
C PRO A 204 -13.93 1.26 -4.92
N PHE A 205 -15.01 2.04 -4.83
CA PHE A 205 -14.97 3.44 -4.44
C PHE A 205 -14.34 3.59 -3.05
N THR A 206 -14.86 2.87 -2.05
CA THR A 206 -14.30 2.88 -0.69
C THR A 206 -12.83 2.50 -0.71
N LEU A 207 -12.45 1.49 -1.48
CA LEU A 207 -11.07 1.05 -1.56
C LEU A 207 -10.16 2.10 -2.19
N PHE A 208 -10.58 2.80 -3.24
CA PHE A 208 -9.84 3.93 -3.81
C PHE A 208 -9.65 5.07 -2.80
N TRP A 209 -10.71 5.41 -2.07
CA TRP A 209 -10.63 6.44 -1.04
C TRP A 209 -9.67 6.04 0.09
N THR A 210 -9.78 4.81 0.61
CA THR A 210 -8.85 4.33 1.63
C THR A 210 -7.43 4.12 1.10
N GLY A 211 -7.30 3.76 -0.18
CA GLY A 211 -6.04 3.50 -0.87
C GLY A 211 -5.16 4.74 -0.97
N ALA A 212 -5.76 5.94 -0.96
CA ALA A 212 -5.02 7.17 -0.79
C ALA A 212 -4.14 7.12 0.48
N PHE A 213 -4.69 6.75 1.64
CA PHE A 213 -3.91 6.68 2.88
C PHE A 213 -2.73 5.72 2.78
N PHE A 214 -2.90 4.61 2.07
CA PHE A 214 -1.80 3.70 1.78
C PHE A 214 -0.73 4.36 0.90
N SER A 215 -1.10 4.98 -0.21
CA SER A 215 -0.16 5.64 -1.13
C SER A 215 0.60 6.79 -0.46
N TYR A 216 -0.08 7.61 0.34
CA TYR A 216 0.53 8.70 1.12
C TYR A 216 1.48 8.20 2.22
N SER A 217 1.32 6.95 2.68
CA SER A 217 2.23 6.31 3.63
C SER A 217 3.40 5.63 2.91
N ALA A 218 3.14 4.98 1.78
CA ALA A 218 4.12 4.21 1.02
C ALA A 218 5.14 5.11 0.32
N LEU A 219 4.71 6.26 -0.23
CA LEU A 219 5.58 7.18 -0.96
C LEU A 219 6.74 7.70 -0.09
N PRO A 220 6.51 8.28 1.11
CA PRO A 220 7.60 8.71 1.99
C PRO A 220 8.54 7.58 2.41
N VAL A 221 8.03 6.37 2.64
CA VAL A 221 8.86 5.20 2.96
C VAL A 221 9.77 4.84 1.76
N GLY A 222 9.22 4.86 0.55
CA GLY A 222 9.99 4.67 -0.68
C GLY A 222 11.07 5.73 -0.86
N THR A 223 10.72 7.01 -0.65
CA THR A 223 11.66 8.14 -0.71
C THR A 223 12.77 7.98 0.33
N TYR A 224 12.43 7.60 1.56
CA TYR A 224 13.42 7.33 2.61
C TYR A 224 14.45 6.31 2.14
N LEU A 225 13.98 5.15 1.67
CA LEU A 225 14.85 4.04 1.26
C LEU A 225 15.73 4.43 0.07
N LEU A 226 15.17 5.12 -0.92
CA LEU A 226 15.89 5.57 -2.10
C LEU A 226 16.97 6.59 -1.75
N VAL A 227 16.61 7.65 -1.02
CA VAL A 227 17.54 8.72 -0.65
C VAL A 227 18.61 8.19 0.30
N TYR A 228 18.27 7.26 1.18
CA TYR A 228 19.24 6.61 2.04
C TYR A 228 20.23 5.78 1.22
N GLN A 229 19.74 5.06 0.20
CA GLN A 229 20.61 4.27 -0.65
C GLN A 229 21.59 5.15 -1.46
N LEU A 230 21.15 6.32 -1.92
CA LEU A 230 21.97 7.26 -2.70
C LEU A 230 22.94 8.08 -1.83
N SER A 231 22.45 8.64 -0.72
CA SER A 231 23.23 9.58 0.11
C SER A 231 24.00 8.91 1.25
N LYS A 232 23.61 7.69 1.64
CA LYS A 232 24.01 7.01 2.89
C LYS A 232 23.78 7.86 4.15
N ASN A 233 23.02 8.95 4.07
CA ASN A 233 22.78 9.89 5.15
C ASN A 233 21.34 9.79 5.66
N LYS A 234 21.17 9.26 6.88
CA LYS A 234 19.85 9.07 7.49
C LYS A 234 19.07 10.38 7.66
N LYS A 235 19.72 11.46 8.12
CA LYS A 235 19.05 12.75 8.37
C LYS A 235 18.51 13.34 7.07
N PHE A 236 19.33 13.34 6.03
CA PHE A 236 18.92 13.81 4.71
C PHE A 236 17.75 12.99 4.14
N SER A 237 17.78 11.67 4.35
CA SER A 237 16.72 10.76 3.91
C SER A 237 15.39 11.02 4.64
N LEU A 238 15.45 11.29 5.96
CA LEU A 238 14.26 11.66 6.74
C LEU A 238 13.66 12.99 6.24
N ILE A 239 14.50 14.00 6.00
CA ILE A 239 14.06 15.30 5.47
C ILE A 239 13.39 15.10 4.10
N ALA A 240 14.02 14.35 3.19
CA ALA A 240 13.44 14.06 1.88
C ALA A 240 12.10 13.33 1.97
N SER A 241 11.95 12.41 2.93
CA SER A 241 10.70 11.66 3.15
C SER A 241 9.58 12.55 3.67
N LEU A 242 9.90 13.48 4.59
CA LEU A 242 8.97 14.49 5.05
C LEU A 242 8.54 15.41 3.91
N LEU A 243 9.50 15.84 3.07
CA LEU A 243 9.21 16.65 1.90
C LEU A 243 8.34 15.92 0.87
N ALA A 244 8.49 14.60 0.70
CA ALA A 244 7.68 13.80 -0.22
C ALA A 244 6.18 13.75 0.11
N ILE A 245 5.79 14.09 1.34
CA ILE A 245 4.39 14.21 1.75
C ILE A 245 3.70 15.40 1.06
N PHE A 246 4.45 16.48 0.79
CA PHE A 246 3.88 17.75 0.33
C PHE A 246 3.50 17.80 -1.17
N PRO A 247 4.26 17.20 -2.13
CA PRO A 247 3.89 17.15 -3.54
C PRO A 247 2.64 16.32 -3.84
N ALA A 248 2.26 15.37 -2.99
CA ALA A 248 1.02 14.62 -3.20
C ALA A 248 -0.25 15.50 -3.03
N TYR A 249 -0.09 16.70 -2.47
CA TYR A 249 -1.13 17.71 -2.24
C TYR A 249 -1.17 18.80 -3.33
N TYR A 250 -0.39 18.65 -4.40
CA TYR A 250 -0.08 19.72 -5.38
C TYR A 250 -1.28 20.26 -6.19
N LYS A 251 -2.45 19.61 -6.18
CA LYS A 251 -3.64 20.10 -6.92
C LYS A 251 -4.66 20.92 -6.13
N ALA A 252 -4.64 20.94 -4.79
CA ALA A 252 -5.74 21.60 -4.06
C ALA A 252 -5.35 22.91 -3.35
N THR A 253 -4.07 23.13 -3.02
CA THR A 253 -3.85 23.80 -1.73
C THR A 253 -2.52 24.52 -1.57
N TRP A 254 -1.48 24.34 -2.38
CA TRP A 254 -0.33 25.24 -2.29
C TRP A 254 -0.68 26.66 -2.74
N ALA A 255 -1.53 26.86 -3.75
CA ALA A 255 -2.05 28.19 -4.07
C ALA A 255 -2.85 28.80 -2.91
N MET A 256 -3.60 27.97 -2.17
CA MET A 256 -4.46 28.43 -1.08
C MET A 256 -3.70 28.63 0.23
N VAL A 257 -2.73 27.76 0.55
CA VAL A 257 -1.83 27.77 1.72
C VAL A 257 -0.71 28.77 1.53
N LEU A 258 -0.12 28.91 0.33
CA LEU A 258 0.74 30.06 0.02
C LEU A 258 -0.09 31.34 0.08
N ASN A 259 -1.28 31.42 -0.51
CA ASN A 259 -2.08 32.64 -0.35
C ASN A 259 -2.39 32.93 1.12
N THR A 260 -2.78 31.96 1.95
CA THR A 260 -3.08 32.24 3.36
C THR A 260 -1.83 32.46 4.22
N LEU A 261 -0.74 31.71 4.03
CA LEU A 261 0.50 31.87 4.79
C LEU A 261 1.34 33.05 4.30
N PHE A 262 1.52 33.26 2.98
CA PHE A 262 2.19 34.45 2.46
C PHE A 262 1.37 35.71 2.61
N LEU A 263 0.03 35.69 2.52
CA LEU A 263 -0.75 36.90 2.87
C LEU A 263 -0.68 37.19 4.36
N LYS A 264 -0.72 36.17 5.25
CA LYS A 264 -0.60 36.41 6.71
C LYS A 264 0.82 36.79 7.15
N PHE A 265 1.85 36.11 6.67
CA PHE A 265 3.24 36.51 6.90
C PHE A 265 3.58 37.84 6.23
N GLY A 266 3.07 38.05 5.01
CA GLY A 266 3.13 39.32 4.31
C GLY A 266 2.50 40.43 5.13
N TYR A 267 1.28 40.28 5.63
CA TYR A 267 0.62 41.27 6.51
C TYR A 267 1.40 41.53 7.80
N ILE A 268 1.91 40.47 8.46
CA ILE A 268 2.68 40.59 9.70
C ILE A 268 4.04 41.25 9.47
N LEU A 269 4.66 41.05 8.30
CA LEU A 269 5.96 41.63 7.94
C LEU A 269 5.85 43.03 7.28
N SER A 270 4.72 43.34 6.63
CA SER A 270 4.47 44.64 5.99
C SER A 270 3.74 45.63 6.90
N PHE A 271 3.14 45.16 8.00
CA PHE A 271 2.65 46.00 9.10
C PHE A 271 3.23 45.56 10.44
N PRO A 272 4.55 45.72 10.67
CA PRO A 272 5.07 45.66 12.02
C PRO A 272 4.60 46.93 12.76
N LEU A 273 3.69 46.78 13.73
CA LEU A 273 3.39 47.78 14.77
C LEU A 273 3.03 49.20 14.27
N GLN A 274 1.76 49.43 13.93
CA GLN A 274 1.18 50.79 13.97
C GLN A 274 0.08 50.95 15.04
N TYR A 275 -0.08 49.97 15.92
CA TYR A 275 -0.93 50.09 17.10
C TYR A 275 -0.21 49.55 18.34
N LEU A 276 0.77 50.32 18.79
CA LEU A 276 1.21 50.45 20.17
C LEU A 276 1.69 51.89 20.37
#